data_AF-A1BFN8-F1
#
_entry.id   AF-A1BFN8-F1
#
_cell.length_a   1.000
_cell.length_b   1.000
_cell.length_c   1.000
_cell.angle_alpha   90.00
_cell.angle_beta   90.00
_cell.angle_gamma   90.00
#
_symmetry.space_group_name_H-M   'P 1'
#
loop_
_entity.id
_entity.type
_entity.pdbx_description
1 polymer ?
#
loop_
_entity_poly.entity_id
_entity_poly.type
_entity_poly.pdbx_seq_one_letter_code
_entity_poly.pdbx_strand_id
1 'polypeptide(L)'
;MKIIIMKINRLSIVIMAFFCSSLLLSGCSKREKISALQQLNGKEFAIPTGTVADQLVLSKLPNAKFKYFNSVMDAALAVKSGKADAAAYDEPILKNIAAKNSGLVVLSDMITVDNYGFAVRKDDTELKKNIDTVVLDLKNNGTTGQMMKRWFPVSGNPAPMPVISSTGSKGILRLGTASVTEPFSFVDGSGEIVGYDIELARYIAKKLDKKLVIVNMDFGGMIPALMSSKVDMIAACITITDERSRQVLFSEPYYIGGIAALVRQ
;
A
#
# COMPACT_ATOMS: atom_id res chain seq x y z
N MET A 1 14.88 -65.91 -71.46
CA MET A 1 15.46 -66.59 -70.29
C MET A 1 16.63 -65.77 -69.76
N LYS A 2 16.47 -65.18 -68.57
CA LYS A 2 17.48 -64.52 -67.69
C LYS A 2 18.19 -63.25 -68.21
N ILE A 3 18.46 -62.19 -67.44
CA ILE A 3 18.04 -61.68 -66.12
C ILE A 3 18.45 -60.18 -66.18
N ILE A 4 17.56 -59.29 -65.75
CA ILE A 4 17.79 -57.87 -65.57
C ILE A 4 18.64 -57.68 -64.30
N ILE A 5 19.75 -56.93 -64.38
CA ILE A 5 20.41 -56.36 -63.20
C ILE A 5 20.54 -54.85 -63.42
N MET A 6 19.53 -54.14 -62.93
CA MET A 6 19.51 -52.70 -62.79
C MET A 6 20.35 -52.35 -61.57
N LYS A 7 21.44 -51.58 -61.76
CA LYS A 7 22.24 -51.03 -60.66
C LYS A 7 21.40 -50.03 -59.88
N ILE A 8 20.86 -50.47 -58.74
CA ILE A 8 20.28 -49.62 -57.70
C ILE A 8 21.44 -48.90 -57.02
N ASN A 9 21.56 -47.59 -57.25
CA ASN A 9 22.51 -46.76 -56.54
C ASN A 9 21.95 -46.44 -55.16
N ARG A 10 22.81 -46.57 -54.16
CA ARG A 10 22.45 -46.63 -52.75
C ARG A 10 21.99 -45.27 -52.22
N LEU A 11 20.90 -45.34 -51.46
CA LEU A 11 20.66 -44.60 -50.22
C LEU A 11 20.26 -43.12 -50.33
N SER A 12 18.95 -42.94 -50.52
CA SER A 12 18.14 -42.02 -49.72
C SER A 12 18.54 -42.07 -48.24
N ILE A 13 19.18 -41.01 -47.73
CA ILE A 13 19.17 -40.46 -46.35
C ILE A 13 19.92 -39.12 -46.46
N VAL A 14 19.23 -38.08 -46.93
CA VAL A 14 19.48 -36.69 -46.51
C VAL A 14 18.10 -36.05 -46.36
N ILE A 15 17.35 -36.62 -45.41
CA ILE A 15 16.15 -36.04 -44.84
C ILE A 15 16.63 -35.02 -43.80
N MET A 16 16.15 -33.78 -43.92
CA MET A 16 15.92 -32.88 -42.79
C MET A 16 17.15 -32.24 -42.12
N ALA A 17 17.77 -31.26 -42.79
CA ALA A 17 18.68 -30.31 -42.13
C ALA A 17 18.78 -28.93 -42.81
N PHE A 18 17.70 -28.44 -43.43
CA PHE A 18 17.66 -27.09 -44.03
C PHE A 18 16.37 -26.33 -43.71
N PHE A 19 15.87 -26.48 -42.47
CA PHE A 19 14.66 -25.80 -42.01
C PHE A 19 14.74 -25.41 -40.52
N CYS A 20 15.83 -24.78 -40.08
CA CYS A 20 15.85 -24.14 -38.75
C CYS A 20 17.04 -23.17 -38.57
N SER A 21 17.18 -22.16 -39.44
CA SER A 21 18.20 -21.11 -39.21
C SER A 21 17.85 -19.80 -39.88
N SER A 22 16.72 -19.20 -39.49
CA SER A 22 16.46 -17.75 -39.72
C SER A 22 15.15 -17.32 -39.06
N LEU A 23 15.01 -17.50 -37.75
CA LEU A 23 13.96 -16.83 -36.96
C LEU A 23 14.42 -16.67 -35.51
N LEU A 24 15.65 -16.20 -35.32
CA LEU A 24 15.94 -15.38 -34.14
C LEU A 24 15.40 -13.99 -34.43
N LEU A 25 14.07 -13.85 -34.40
CA LEU A 25 13.50 -12.55 -34.08
C LEU A 25 13.99 -12.26 -32.67
N SER A 26 15.00 -11.38 -32.59
CA SER A 26 15.31 -10.60 -31.40
C SER A 26 14.06 -9.80 -31.04
N GLY A 27 13.08 -10.48 -30.46
CA GLY A 27 11.94 -9.89 -29.78
C GLY A 27 12.43 -9.30 -28.47
N CYS A 28 13.33 -8.32 -28.52
CA CYS A 28 13.29 -7.24 -27.55
C CYS A 28 12.00 -6.48 -27.82
N SER A 29 10.84 -7.08 -27.49
CA SER A 29 9.63 -6.30 -27.31
C SER A 29 9.97 -5.36 -26.16
N LYS A 30 10.15 -4.07 -26.49
CA LYS A 30 10.16 -3.03 -25.48
C LYS A 30 8.83 -3.20 -24.76
N ARG A 31 8.88 -3.73 -23.53
CA ARG A 31 7.68 -3.91 -22.73
C ARG A 31 7.04 -2.54 -22.61
N GLU A 32 5.78 -2.45 -22.99
CA GLU A 32 5.04 -1.20 -22.88
C GLU A 32 5.02 -0.76 -21.43
N LYS A 33 5.43 0.49 -21.19
CA LYS A 33 5.47 1.08 -19.87
C LYS A 33 4.02 1.31 -19.40
N ILE A 34 3.64 0.71 -18.29
CA ILE A 34 2.31 0.91 -17.70
C ILE A 34 2.38 2.16 -16.82
N SER A 35 1.59 3.18 -17.13
CA SER A 35 1.54 4.44 -16.39
C SER A 35 0.12 4.88 -16.03
N ALA A 36 -0.91 4.20 -16.53
CA ALA A 36 -2.31 4.52 -16.26
C ALA A 36 -3.12 3.27 -15.92
N LEU A 37 -4.11 3.41 -15.05
CA LEU A 37 -4.92 2.29 -14.54
C LEU A 37 -5.67 1.55 -15.67
N GLN A 38 -6.12 2.27 -16.70
CA GLN A 38 -6.90 1.69 -17.81
C GLN A 38 -6.08 0.71 -18.66
N GLN A 39 -4.75 0.84 -18.71
CA GLN A 39 -3.86 -0.11 -19.40
C GLN A 39 -3.86 -1.50 -18.72
N LEU A 40 -4.40 -1.60 -17.50
CA LEU A 40 -4.51 -2.84 -16.74
C LEU A 40 -5.81 -3.60 -17.01
N ASN A 41 -6.72 -3.10 -17.86
CA ASN A 41 -7.91 -3.86 -18.21
C ASN A 41 -7.53 -5.11 -19.03
N GLY A 42 -8.01 -6.29 -18.63
CA GLY A 42 -7.61 -7.55 -19.25
C GLY A 42 -6.29 -8.14 -18.74
N LYS A 43 -5.55 -7.41 -17.90
CA LYS A 43 -4.26 -7.82 -17.32
C LYS A 43 -4.44 -8.69 -16.08
N GLU A 44 -3.36 -9.37 -15.70
CA GLU A 44 -3.34 -10.24 -14.53
C GLU A 44 -2.84 -9.50 -13.28
N PHE A 45 -3.70 -9.43 -12.27
CA PHE A 45 -3.43 -8.84 -10.96
C PHE A 45 -3.00 -9.91 -9.95
N ALA A 46 -1.93 -9.64 -9.23
CA ALA A 46 -1.56 -10.35 -8.02
C ALA A 46 -2.34 -9.76 -6.82
N ILE A 47 -3.12 -10.59 -6.15
CA ILE A 47 -4.00 -10.20 -5.06
C ILE A 47 -3.64 -10.99 -3.79
N PRO A 48 -3.43 -10.33 -2.64
CA PRO A 48 -3.31 -11.04 -1.37
C PRO A 48 -4.64 -11.72 -1.02
N THR A 49 -4.59 -13.00 -0.67
CA THR A 49 -5.76 -13.78 -0.26
C THR A 49 -6.44 -13.16 0.96
N GLY A 50 -7.77 -13.22 1.01
CA GLY A 50 -8.56 -12.70 2.14
C GLY A 50 -8.81 -11.19 2.09
N THR A 51 -8.50 -10.54 0.97
CA THR A 51 -8.79 -9.13 0.72
C THR A 51 -9.98 -8.98 -0.22
N VAL A 52 -10.56 -7.78 -0.31
CA VAL A 52 -11.60 -7.42 -1.29
C VAL A 52 -11.04 -6.71 -2.52
N ALA A 53 -9.71 -6.68 -2.67
CA ALA A 53 -9.05 -5.89 -3.70
C ALA A 53 -9.43 -6.35 -5.13
N ASP A 54 -9.69 -7.65 -5.34
CA ASP A 54 -10.15 -8.19 -6.61
C ASP A 54 -11.54 -7.65 -7.00
N GLN A 55 -12.49 -7.62 -6.08
CA GLN A 55 -13.83 -7.06 -6.29
C GLN A 55 -13.75 -5.57 -6.65
N LEU A 56 -12.89 -4.82 -5.94
CA LEU A 56 -12.67 -3.40 -6.20
C LEU A 56 -12.00 -3.18 -7.56
N VAL A 57 -11.03 -4.01 -7.93
CA VAL A 57 -10.44 -3.99 -9.28
C VAL A 57 -11.52 -4.25 -10.34
N LEU A 58 -12.36 -5.28 -10.19
CA LEU A 58 -13.43 -5.60 -11.15
C LEU A 58 -14.44 -4.46 -11.33
N SER A 59 -14.69 -3.68 -10.27
CA SER A 59 -15.60 -2.52 -10.36
C SER A 59 -15.11 -1.42 -11.33
N LYS A 60 -13.81 -1.39 -11.64
CA LYS A 60 -13.18 -0.42 -12.55
C LYS A 60 -12.62 -1.06 -13.82
N LEU A 61 -12.15 -2.30 -13.71
CA LEU A 61 -11.45 -3.07 -14.75
C LEU A 61 -12.13 -4.44 -14.89
N PRO A 62 -13.29 -4.50 -15.56
CA PRO A 62 -14.15 -5.69 -15.54
C PRO A 62 -13.53 -6.92 -16.22
N ASN A 63 -12.47 -6.75 -17.03
CA ASN A 63 -11.78 -7.86 -17.69
C ASN A 63 -10.49 -8.29 -16.96
N ALA A 64 -10.18 -7.71 -15.80
CA ALA A 64 -9.00 -8.09 -15.01
C ALA A 64 -9.04 -9.57 -14.61
N LYS A 65 -7.86 -10.20 -14.56
CA LYS A 65 -7.66 -11.58 -14.12
C LYS A 65 -6.88 -11.58 -12.82
N PHE A 66 -6.97 -12.65 -12.04
CA PHE A 66 -6.38 -12.68 -10.70
C PHE A 66 -5.51 -13.92 -10.45
N LYS A 67 -4.39 -13.70 -9.77
CA LYS A 67 -3.59 -14.71 -9.08
C LYS A 67 -3.50 -14.33 -7.61
N TYR A 68 -3.73 -15.31 -6.74
CA TYR A 68 -3.77 -15.11 -5.31
C TYR A 68 -2.43 -15.46 -4.64
N PHE A 69 -2.05 -14.66 -3.65
CA PHE A 69 -0.78 -14.78 -2.92
C PHE A 69 -1.03 -14.68 -1.41
N ASN A 70 -0.13 -15.25 -0.61
CA ASN A 70 -0.29 -15.28 0.84
C ASN A 70 -0.03 -13.92 1.50
N SER A 71 0.69 -13.01 0.84
CA SER A 71 1.00 -11.68 1.37
C SER A 71 1.07 -10.61 0.27
N VAL A 72 1.00 -9.34 0.68
CA VAL A 72 1.19 -8.17 -0.21
C VAL A 72 2.60 -8.13 -0.78
N MET A 73 3.61 -8.50 0.01
CA MET A 73 4.99 -8.58 -0.47
C MET A 73 5.14 -9.64 -1.55
N ASP A 74 4.56 -10.83 -1.38
CA ASP A 74 4.61 -11.89 -2.39
C ASP A 74 3.91 -11.45 -3.69
N ALA A 75 2.76 -10.77 -3.57
CA ALA A 75 2.06 -10.21 -4.71
C ALA A 75 2.94 -9.17 -5.46
N ALA A 76 3.57 -8.26 -4.74
CA ALA A 76 4.47 -7.27 -5.33
C ALA A 76 5.71 -7.90 -5.98
N LEU A 77 6.29 -8.93 -5.38
CA LEU A 77 7.42 -9.68 -5.96
C LEU A 77 7.01 -10.51 -7.18
N ALA A 78 5.77 -10.99 -7.23
CA ALA A 78 5.21 -11.61 -8.43
C ALA A 78 5.14 -10.62 -9.60
N VAL A 79 4.76 -9.37 -9.34
CA VAL A 79 4.81 -8.28 -10.35
C VAL A 79 6.25 -8.00 -10.76
N LYS A 80 7.17 -7.84 -9.79
CA LYS A 80 8.60 -7.57 -10.05
C LYS A 80 9.22 -8.63 -10.94
N SER A 81 8.95 -9.90 -10.67
CA SER A 81 9.42 -11.05 -11.46
C SER A 81 8.63 -11.28 -12.76
N GLY A 82 7.51 -10.59 -12.97
CA GLY A 82 6.68 -10.69 -14.16
C GLY A 82 5.71 -11.86 -14.20
N LYS A 83 5.42 -12.48 -13.05
CA LYS A 83 4.39 -13.53 -12.91
C LYS A 83 2.97 -12.96 -12.94
N ALA A 84 2.83 -11.65 -12.71
CA ALA A 84 1.61 -10.85 -12.84
C ALA A 84 1.98 -9.48 -13.44
N ASP A 85 0.99 -8.76 -13.97
CA ASP A 85 1.17 -7.44 -14.58
C ASP A 85 1.10 -6.31 -13.55
N ALA A 86 0.24 -6.47 -12.54
CA ALA A 86 0.04 -5.51 -11.45
C ALA A 86 -0.28 -6.22 -10.13
N ALA A 87 -0.13 -5.53 -9.01
CA ALA A 87 -0.67 -5.94 -7.71
C ALA A 87 -1.65 -4.86 -7.26
N ALA A 88 -2.78 -5.24 -6.68
CA ALA A 88 -3.75 -4.27 -6.13
C ALA A 88 -3.87 -4.44 -4.62
N TYR A 89 -3.66 -3.35 -3.89
CA TYR A 89 -3.75 -3.29 -2.43
C TYR A 89 -3.76 -1.84 -1.95
N ASP A 90 -3.80 -1.63 -0.64
CA ASP A 90 -3.69 -0.32 -0.01
C ASP A 90 -2.44 0.43 -0.50
N GLU A 91 -2.69 1.58 -1.10
CA GLU A 91 -1.71 2.47 -1.73
C GLU A 91 -0.48 2.78 -0.85
N PRO A 92 -0.64 3.07 0.46
CA PRO A 92 0.50 3.41 1.29
C PRO A 92 1.45 2.22 1.53
N ILE A 93 0.87 1.02 1.64
CA ILE A 93 1.63 -0.23 1.79
C ILE A 93 2.36 -0.54 0.49
N LEU A 94 1.70 -0.37 -0.66
CA LEU A 94 2.34 -0.52 -1.96
C LEU A 94 3.48 0.49 -2.16
N LYS A 95 3.32 1.75 -1.72
CA LYS A 95 4.40 2.75 -1.76
C LYS A 95 5.59 2.35 -0.90
N ASN A 96 5.35 1.88 0.32
CA ASN A 96 6.41 1.38 1.20
C ASN A 96 7.16 0.20 0.57
N ILE A 97 6.44 -0.75 -0.04
CA ILE A 97 7.05 -1.87 -0.77
C ILE A 97 7.87 -1.38 -1.96
N ALA A 98 7.33 -0.48 -2.78
CA ALA A 98 8.01 0.07 -3.95
C ALA A 98 9.29 0.83 -3.56
N ALA A 99 9.26 1.61 -2.48
CA ALA A 99 10.43 2.33 -1.98
C ALA A 99 11.60 1.38 -1.64
N LYS A 100 11.28 0.19 -1.11
CA LYS A 100 12.26 -0.84 -0.75
C LYS A 100 12.61 -1.78 -1.90
N ASN A 101 11.93 -1.68 -3.05
CA ASN A 101 12.08 -2.57 -4.18
C ASN A 101 12.18 -1.80 -5.50
N SER A 102 13.40 -1.52 -5.93
CA SER A 102 13.66 -0.91 -7.24
C SER A 102 12.96 -1.65 -8.38
N GLY A 103 12.53 -0.89 -9.38
CA GLY A 103 11.78 -1.39 -10.54
C GLY A 103 10.29 -1.61 -10.28
N LEU A 104 9.77 -1.28 -9.09
CA LEU A 104 8.34 -1.22 -8.81
C LEU A 104 7.90 0.23 -8.61
N VAL A 105 6.71 0.57 -9.09
CA VAL A 105 6.06 1.87 -8.84
C VAL A 105 4.58 1.68 -8.59
N VAL A 106 3.99 2.59 -7.83
CA VAL A 106 2.54 2.68 -7.64
C VAL A 106 1.98 3.69 -8.63
N LEU A 107 0.92 3.32 -9.35
CA LEU A 107 0.21 4.23 -10.25
C LEU A 107 -0.45 5.36 -9.45
N SER A 108 -0.46 6.57 -10.01
CA SER A 108 -1.13 7.73 -9.40
C SER A 108 -2.64 7.57 -9.32
N ASP A 109 -3.21 6.90 -10.33
CA ASP A 109 -4.65 6.70 -10.45
C ASP A 109 -5.06 5.52 -9.58
N MET A 110 -5.80 5.81 -8.50
CA MET A 110 -6.28 4.79 -7.57
C MET A 110 -7.57 4.13 -8.07
N ILE A 111 -7.75 2.86 -7.71
CA ILE A 111 -8.94 2.05 -7.99
C ILE A 111 -10.11 2.53 -7.12
N THR A 112 -9.83 2.75 -5.83
CA THR A 112 -10.73 3.44 -4.89
C THR A 112 -10.02 4.63 -4.29
N VAL A 113 -10.79 5.62 -3.87
CA VAL A 113 -10.28 6.76 -3.10
C VAL A 113 -10.89 6.70 -1.72
N ASP A 114 -10.04 6.62 -0.72
CA ASP A 114 -10.39 6.53 0.68
C ASP A 114 -9.73 7.67 1.45
N ASN A 115 -10.35 8.07 2.56
CA ASN A 115 -9.86 9.13 3.42
C ASN A 115 -9.51 8.57 4.79
N TYR A 116 -8.32 8.87 5.31
CA TYR A 116 -7.89 8.43 6.63
C TYR A 116 -7.93 9.60 7.63
N GLY A 117 -8.45 9.32 8.82
CA GLY A 117 -8.64 10.32 9.87
C GLY A 117 -8.38 9.75 11.26
N PHE A 118 -8.17 10.62 12.24
CA PHE A 118 -8.22 10.21 13.64
C PHE A 118 -9.68 10.03 14.03
N ALA A 119 -9.97 9.09 14.92
CA ALA A 119 -11.29 8.95 15.50
C ALA A 119 -11.28 9.23 17.00
N VAL A 120 -12.36 9.84 17.49
CA VAL A 120 -12.63 10.13 18.89
C VAL A 120 -14.06 9.72 19.24
N ARG A 121 -14.40 9.69 20.53
CA ARG A 121 -15.79 9.41 20.96
C ARG A 121 -16.76 10.45 20.39
N LYS A 122 -18.04 10.07 20.27
CA LYS A 122 -19.08 10.93 19.68
C LYS A 122 -19.39 12.20 20.45
N ASP A 123 -19.16 12.20 21.76
CA ASP A 123 -19.34 13.33 22.65
C ASP A 123 -18.08 14.21 22.79
N ASP A 124 -16.90 13.71 22.39
CA ASP A 124 -15.61 14.40 22.51
C ASP A 124 -15.35 15.37 21.33
N THR A 125 -16.31 16.26 21.12
CA THR A 125 -16.29 17.26 20.04
C THR A 125 -15.15 18.26 20.18
N GLU A 126 -14.70 18.53 21.40
CA GLU A 126 -13.56 19.41 21.67
C GLU A 126 -12.24 18.78 21.22
N LEU A 127 -11.99 17.51 21.56
CA LEU A 127 -10.80 16.82 21.08
C LEU A 127 -10.80 16.71 19.55
N LYS A 128 -11.95 16.40 18.93
CA LYS A 128 -12.10 16.41 17.46
C LYS A 128 -11.65 17.76 16.87
N LYS A 129 -12.19 18.87 17.37
CA LYS A 129 -11.87 20.22 16.87
C LYS A 129 -10.39 20.56 17.04
N ASN A 130 -9.78 20.15 18.15
CA ASN A 130 -8.34 20.35 18.37
C ASN A 130 -7.50 19.54 17.38
N ILE A 131 -7.89 18.30 17.08
CA ILE A 131 -7.24 17.48 16.05
C ILE A 131 -7.37 18.14 14.68
N ASP A 132 -8.58 18.56 14.30
CA ASP A 132 -8.83 19.25 13.02
C ASP A 132 -7.94 20.48 12.87
N THR A 133 -7.84 21.29 13.94
CA THR A 133 -6.98 22.48 13.98
C THR A 133 -5.52 22.11 13.72
N VAL A 134 -5.00 21.05 14.37
CA VAL A 134 -3.62 20.60 14.17
C VAL A 134 -3.40 20.08 12.75
N VAL A 135 -4.32 19.30 12.21
CA VAL A 135 -4.24 18.80 10.82
C VAL A 135 -4.20 19.97 9.83
N LEU A 136 -5.03 20.99 10.02
CA LEU A 136 -5.04 22.19 9.18
C LEU A 136 -3.78 23.03 9.34
N ASP A 137 -3.33 23.28 10.57
CA ASP A 137 -2.10 24.03 10.87
C ASP A 137 -0.89 23.39 10.17
N LEU A 138 -0.75 22.06 10.27
CA LEU A 138 0.36 21.31 9.65
C LEU A 138 0.29 21.31 8.12
N LYS A 139 -0.91 21.32 7.53
CA LYS A 139 -1.09 21.46 6.08
C LYS A 139 -0.66 22.85 5.63
N ASN A 140 -1.14 23.89 6.31
CA ASN A 140 -0.91 25.28 5.93
C ASN A 140 0.55 25.72 6.08
N ASN A 141 1.26 25.19 7.09
CA ASN A 141 2.67 25.52 7.31
C ASN A 141 3.66 24.61 6.56
N GLY A 142 3.16 23.67 5.75
CA GLY A 142 3.98 22.75 4.95
C GLY A 142 4.62 21.58 5.72
N THR A 143 4.34 21.43 7.02
CA THR A 143 4.88 20.32 7.83
C THR A 143 4.39 18.97 7.33
N THR A 144 3.14 18.86 6.84
CA THR A 144 2.65 17.63 6.22
C THR A 144 3.52 17.19 5.03
N GLY A 145 4.03 18.13 4.22
CA GLY A 145 4.95 17.80 3.14
C GLY A 145 6.27 17.20 3.63
N GLN A 146 6.77 17.66 4.78
CA GLN A 146 7.97 17.07 5.42
C GLN A 146 7.67 15.69 5.99
N MET A 147 6.51 15.53 6.63
CA MET A 147 6.03 14.22 7.12
C MET A 147 5.89 13.22 5.97
N MET A 148 5.31 13.65 4.85
CA MET A 148 5.15 12.79 3.67
C MET A 148 6.50 12.32 3.12
N LYS A 149 7.50 13.21 3.01
CA LYS A 149 8.86 12.83 2.58
C LYS A 149 9.54 11.86 3.56
N ARG A 150 9.27 12.00 4.86
CA ARG A 150 9.85 11.16 5.91
C ARG A 150 9.28 9.75 5.91
N TRP A 151 7.96 9.64 5.88
CA TRP A 151 7.25 8.37 6.04
C TRP A 151 6.99 7.64 4.73
N PHE A 152 6.90 8.37 3.62
CA PHE A 152 6.67 7.80 2.29
C PHE A 152 7.81 8.20 1.34
N PRO A 153 9.06 7.78 1.63
CA PRO A 153 10.18 8.09 0.76
C PRO A 153 10.01 7.40 -0.60
N VAL A 154 10.54 8.01 -1.65
CA VAL A 154 10.54 7.39 -2.99
C VAL A 154 11.43 6.14 -3.03
N SER A 155 12.44 6.07 -2.17
CA SER A 155 13.34 4.91 -2.05
C SER A 155 13.87 4.76 -0.63
N GLY A 156 14.07 3.51 -0.21
CA GLY A 156 14.61 3.15 1.10
C GLY A 156 13.55 2.99 2.17
N ASN A 157 14.00 3.03 3.43
CA ASN A 157 13.13 2.97 4.60
C ASN A 157 12.66 4.38 5.01
N PRO A 158 11.52 4.50 5.71
CA PRO A 158 11.15 5.74 6.38
C PRO A 158 12.30 6.31 7.21
N ALA A 159 12.43 7.64 7.21
CA ALA A 159 13.43 8.31 8.03
C ALA A 159 13.03 8.31 9.52
N PRO A 160 14.01 8.45 10.45
CA PRO A 160 13.73 8.43 11.88
C PRO A 160 12.68 9.46 12.32
N MET A 161 11.90 9.09 13.33
CA MET A 161 10.92 9.95 13.97
C MET A 161 11.56 11.25 14.50
N PRO A 162 11.01 12.44 14.21
CA PRO A 162 11.56 13.68 14.76
C PRO A 162 11.28 13.82 16.25
N VAL A 163 12.11 14.62 16.93
CA VAL A 163 11.88 14.97 18.33
C VAL A 163 10.75 15.99 18.41
N ILE A 164 9.60 15.54 18.92
CA ILE A 164 8.43 16.38 19.20
C ILE A 164 8.06 16.13 20.66
N SER A 165 8.11 17.19 21.48
CA SER A 165 7.73 17.07 22.89
C SER A 165 6.26 16.63 23.01
N SER A 166 6.05 15.56 23.76
CA SER A 166 4.73 14.99 24.06
C SER A 166 4.61 14.63 25.54
N THR A 167 5.27 15.41 26.40
CA THR A 167 5.34 15.22 27.87
C THR A 167 4.67 16.37 28.62
N GLY A 168 3.60 16.92 28.04
CA GLY A 168 2.92 18.10 28.58
C GLY A 168 2.25 17.88 29.94
N SER A 169 1.87 18.98 30.59
CA SER A 169 1.43 18.98 32.00
C SER A 169 -0.08 18.84 32.21
N LYS A 170 -0.91 19.09 31.19
CA LYS A 170 -2.38 19.10 31.26
C LYS A 170 -3.02 17.71 31.14
N GLY A 171 -2.44 16.74 31.83
CA GLY A 171 -2.92 15.37 31.89
C GLY A 171 -2.45 14.48 30.74
N ILE A 172 -3.09 13.33 30.59
CA ILE A 172 -2.72 12.27 29.64
C ILE A 172 -3.66 12.33 28.43
N LEU A 173 -3.09 12.14 27.23
CA LEU A 173 -3.79 11.86 25.99
C LEU A 173 -3.43 10.44 25.54
N ARG A 174 -4.38 9.51 25.58
CA ARG A 174 -4.18 8.12 25.18
C ARG A 174 -4.53 7.93 23.71
N LEU A 175 -3.54 7.53 22.90
CA LEU A 175 -3.75 7.09 21.53
C LEU A 175 -3.86 5.58 21.48
N GLY A 176 -4.99 5.05 21.01
CA GLY A 176 -5.08 3.66 20.57
C GLY A 176 -4.57 3.50 19.15
N THR A 177 -3.69 2.52 18.92
CA THR A 177 -3.15 2.22 17.57
C THR A 177 -2.88 0.73 17.42
N ALA A 178 -2.70 0.29 16.17
CA ALA A 178 -2.11 -0.99 15.82
C ALA A 178 -0.72 -0.77 15.20
N SER A 179 0.33 -1.31 15.80
CA SER A 179 1.73 -1.09 15.39
C SER A 179 2.22 -2.05 14.28
N VAL A 180 1.36 -2.34 13.30
CA VAL A 180 1.64 -3.33 12.23
C VAL A 180 1.47 -2.76 10.82
N THR A 181 1.26 -1.45 10.70
CA THR A 181 0.93 -0.76 9.45
C THR A 181 2.02 0.24 9.06
N GLU A 182 3.20 -0.25 8.70
CA GLU A 182 4.27 0.61 8.18
C GLU A 182 3.85 1.28 6.86
N PRO A 183 3.94 2.63 6.73
CA PRO A 183 4.70 3.57 7.58
C PRO A 183 3.84 4.47 8.49
N PHE A 184 2.58 4.12 8.75
CA PHE A 184 1.68 4.92 9.60
C PHE A 184 1.85 4.67 11.09
N SER A 185 1.86 3.40 11.49
CA SER A 185 2.06 2.99 12.87
C SER A 185 2.73 1.62 12.89
N PHE A 186 3.99 1.59 13.29
CA PHE A 186 4.80 0.38 13.28
C PHE A 186 5.88 0.45 14.35
N VAL A 187 6.45 -0.70 14.70
CA VAL A 187 7.61 -0.77 15.57
C VAL A 187 8.88 -0.64 14.72
N ASP A 188 9.73 0.33 15.01
CA ASP A 188 11.00 0.48 14.30
C ASP A 188 12.12 -0.41 14.89
N GLY A 189 13.33 -0.31 14.34
CA GLY A 189 14.48 -1.10 14.78
C GLY A 189 14.93 -0.82 16.23
N SER A 190 14.42 0.24 16.88
CA SER A 190 14.67 0.53 18.29
C SER A 190 13.66 -0.12 19.24
N GLY A 191 12.56 -0.67 18.71
CA GLY A 191 11.46 -1.20 19.51
C GLY A 191 10.38 -0.18 19.86
N GLU A 192 10.53 1.07 19.41
CA GLU A 192 9.55 2.14 19.64
C GLU A 192 8.45 2.13 18.58
N ILE A 193 7.23 2.50 19.00
CA ILE A 193 6.10 2.68 18.07
C ILE A 193 6.23 4.07 17.42
N VAL A 194 6.43 4.07 16.11
CA VAL A 194 6.63 5.27 15.28
C VAL A 194 5.75 5.22 14.03
N GLY A 195 5.79 6.30 13.24
CA GLY A 195 5.08 6.39 11.97
C GLY A 195 4.33 7.71 11.81
N TYR A 196 3.71 7.88 10.64
CA TYR A 196 2.97 9.08 10.29
C TYR A 196 1.88 9.43 11.31
N ASP A 197 1.10 8.43 11.75
CA ASP A 197 0.02 8.61 12.73
C ASP A 197 0.59 9.01 14.10
N ILE A 198 1.71 8.40 14.49
CA ILE A 198 2.38 8.72 15.76
C ILE A 198 2.94 10.14 15.72
N GLU A 199 3.48 10.59 14.59
CA GLU A 199 4.03 11.94 14.46
C GLU A 199 2.92 12.98 14.58
N LEU A 200 1.80 12.76 13.88
CA LEU A 200 0.62 13.60 13.98
C LEU A 200 0.06 13.63 15.43
N ALA A 201 -0.01 12.47 16.09
CA ALA A 201 -0.43 12.37 17.49
C ALA A 201 0.48 13.15 18.45
N ARG A 202 1.81 13.19 18.20
CA ARG A 202 2.73 14.02 18.99
C ARG A 202 2.48 15.51 18.78
N TYR A 203 2.18 15.96 17.56
CA TYR A 203 1.77 17.36 17.33
C TYR A 203 0.47 17.70 18.05
N ILE A 204 -0.51 16.79 18.05
CA ILE A 204 -1.77 16.95 18.78
C ILE A 204 -1.51 17.06 20.29
N ALA A 205 -0.74 16.14 20.86
CA ALA A 205 -0.39 16.17 22.28
C ALA A 205 0.37 17.45 22.67
N LYS A 206 1.31 17.89 21.83
CA LYS A 206 2.06 19.13 22.02
C LYS A 206 1.15 20.36 22.03
N LYS A 207 0.21 20.46 21.08
CA LYS A 207 -0.77 21.57 21.00
C LYS A 207 -1.63 21.64 22.27
N LEU A 208 -2.00 20.49 22.82
CA LEU A 208 -2.84 20.39 24.01
C LEU A 208 -2.06 20.51 25.33
N ASP A 209 -0.73 20.60 25.28
CA ASP A 209 0.14 20.46 26.45
C ASP A 209 -0.19 19.20 27.28
N LYS A 210 -0.38 18.06 26.60
CA LYS A 210 -0.66 16.76 27.24
C LYS A 210 0.49 15.78 27.09
N LYS A 211 0.60 14.85 28.04
CA LYS A 211 1.45 13.68 27.91
C LYS A 211 0.80 12.66 26.97
N LEU A 212 1.44 12.35 25.85
CA LEU A 212 0.98 11.28 24.95
C LEU A 212 1.33 9.91 25.55
N VAL A 213 0.35 9.02 25.61
CA VAL A 213 0.55 7.60 25.93
C VAL A 213 0.01 6.79 24.76
N ILE A 214 0.87 5.98 24.16
CA ILE A 214 0.50 5.08 23.06
C ILE A 214 0.03 3.76 23.67
N VAL A 215 -1.15 3.30 23.26
CA VAL A 215 -1.76 2.05 23.67
C VAL A 215 -1.87 1.16 22.44
N ASN A 216 -0.91 0.24 22.29
CA ASN A 216 -0.91 -0.73 21.19
C ASN A 216 -2.00 -1.78 21.41
N MET A 217 -2.76 -2.10 20.36
CA MET A 217 -3.84 -3.08 20.39
C MET A 217 -4.17 -3.60 18.99
N ASP A 218 -5.02 -4.62 18.92
CA ASP A 218 -5.57 -5.09 17.66
C ASP A 218 -6.50 -4.04 17.03
N PHE A 219 -6.42 -3.87 15.71
CA PHE A 219 -7.18 -2.86 14.97
C PHE A 219 -8.70 -2.96 15.23
N GLY A 220 -9.26 -4.18 15.28
CA GLY A 220 -10.67 -4.42 15.57
C GLY A 220 -11.12 -3.99 16.97
N GLY A 221 -10.17 -3.86 17.92
CA GLY A 221 -10.44 -3.44 19.30
C GLY A 221 -10.45 -1.92 19.51
N MET A 222 -10.07 -1.12 18.51
CA MET A 222 -9.86 0.32 18.69
C MET A 222 -11.15 1.12 18.93
N ILE A 223 -12.21 0.88 18.14
CA ILE A 223 -13.51 1.56 18.35
C ILE A 223 -14.11 1.16 19.72
N PRO A 224 -14.16 -0.13 20.09
CA PRO A 224 -14.56 -0.53 21.45
C PRO A 224 -13.71 0.13 22.56
N ALA A 225 -12.41 0.30 22.34
CA ALA A 225 -11.53 0.99 23.29
C ALA A 225 -11.85 2.48 23.44
N LEU A 226 -12.27 3.17 22.38
CA LEU A 226 -12.81 4.54 22.47
C LEU A 226 -14.11 4.56 23.29
N MET A 227 -15.05 3.68 22.94
CA MET A 227 -16.38 3.64 23.57
C MET A 227 -16.31 3.34 25.07
N SER A 228 -15.38 2.47 25.48
CA SER A 228 -15.11 2.14 26.88
C SER A 228 -14.19 3.14 27.59
N SER A 229 -13.82 4.24 26.94
CA SER A 229 -12.90 5.27 27.46
C SER A 229 -11.51 4.74 27.87
N LYS A 230 -11.09 3.60 27.32
CA LYS A 230 -9.74 3.06 27.50
C LYS A 230 -8.69 3.92 26.78
N VAL A 231 -9.07 4.55 25.67
CA VAL A 231 -8.26 5.52 24.92
C VAL A 231 -9.08 6.77 24.60
N ASP A 232 -8.40 7.87 24.29
CA ASP A 232 -9.02 9.18 24.02
C ASP A 232 -9.19 9.43 22.52
N MET A 233 -8.22 8.98 21.73
CA MET A 233 -8.25 9.02 20.27
C MET A 233 -7.68 7.73 19.69
N ILE A 234 -8.02 7.41 18.45
CA ILE A 234 -7.43 6.29 17.69
C ILE A 234 -6.94 6.76 16.32
N ALA A 235 -5.84 6.17 15.88
CA ALA A 235 -5.34 6.26 14.51
C ALA A 235 -4.51 5.01 14.21
N ALA A 236 -4.70 4.46 13.01
CA ALA A 236 -3.90 3.38 12.44
C ALA A 236 -4.28 3.27 10.96
N CYS A 237 -4.06 4.33 10.18
CA CYS A 237 -4.58 4.52 8.81
C CYS A 237 -6.07 4.13 8.68
N ILE A 238 -6.90 4.56 9.64
CA ILE A 238 -8.29 4.15 9.71
C ILE A 238 -9.12 4.90 8.66
N THR A 239 -9.69 4.15 7.71
CA THR A 239 -10.63 4.68 6.72
C THR A 239 -11.88 5.27 7.38
N ILE A 240 -12.21 6.49 6.99
CA ILE A 240 -13.46 7.15 7.31
C ILE A 240 -14.56 6.50 6.45
N THR A 241 -15.46 5.76 7.10
CA THR A 241 -16.61 5.12 6.45
C THR A 241 -17.91 5.53 7.15
N ASP A 242 -19.04 5.41 6.48
CA ASP A 242 -20.36 5.67 7.08
C ASP A 242 -20.61 4.78 8.30
N GLU A 243 -20.25 3.50 8.20
CA GLU A 243 -20.41 2.53 9.29
C GLU A 243 -19.65 2.94 10.55
N ARG A 244 -18.38 3.36 10.41
CA ARG A 244 -17.55 3.82 11.53
C ARG A 244 -18.02 5.18 12.03
N SER A 245 -18.42 6.09 11.14
CA SER A 245 -18.92 7.43 11.49
C SER A 245 -20.24 7.39 12.27
N ARG A 246 -21.01 6.29 12.15
CA ARG A 246 -22.15 6.04 13.04
C ARG A 246 -21.76 5.70 14.47
N GLN A 247 -20.50 5.38 14.76
CA GLN A 247 -20.02 4.98 16.08
C GLN A 247 -19.09 6.02 16.72
N VAL A 248 -18.26 6.69 15.91
CA VAL A 248 -17.22 7.64 16.36
C VAL A 248 -17.27 8.95 15.56
N LEU A 249 -16.62 9.99 16.05
CA LEU A 249 -16.34 11.20 15.27
C LEU A 249 -14.96 11.10 14.63
N PHE A 250 -14.88 11.38 13.34
CA PHE A 250 -13.60 11.49 12.64
C PHE A 250 -13.10 12.93 12.59
N SER A 251 -11.78 13.09 12.60
CA SER A 251 -11.13 14.34 12.25
C SER A 251 -11.29 14.65 10.75
N GLU A 252 -10.89 15.86 10.36
CA GLU A 252 -10.53 16.15 8.99
C GLU A 252 -9.53 15.09 8.47
N PRO A 253 -9.63 14.68 7.19
CA PRO A 253 -8.75 13.66 6.65
C PRO A 253 -7.31 14.18 6.58
N TYR A 254 -6.37 13.41 7.11
CA TYR A 254 -4.95 13.74 7.10
C TYR A 254 -4.18 13.05 5.97
N TYR A 255 -4.77 12.04 5.35
CA TYR A 255 -4.22 11.29 4.23
C TYR A 255 -5.35 10.86 3.28
N ILE A 256 -5.10 10.99 1.98
CA ILE A 256 -5.98 10.47 0.92
C ILE A 256 -5.27 9.25 0.35
N GLY A 257 -5.89 8.08 0.52
CA GLY A 257 -5.36 6.80 0.07
C GLY A 257 -6.43 5.99 -0.65
N GLY A 258 -6.39 4.68 -0.44
CA GLY A 258 -7.31 3.73 -1.04
C GLY A 258 -6.58 2.60 -1.73
N ILE A 259 -7.29 1.82 -2.55
CA ILE A 259 -6.68 0.73 -3.31
C ILE A 259 -6.01 1.31 -4.55
N ALA A 260 -4.72 1.03 -4.71
CA ALA A 260 -3.95 1.40 -5.89
C ALA A 260 -3.39 0.16 -6.60
N ALA A 261 -2.84 0.38 -7.79
CA ALA A 261 -2.12 -0.63 -8.54
C ALA A 261 -0.61 -0.38 -8.48
N LEU A 262 0.14 -1.41 -8.10
CA LEU A 262 1.60 -1.45 -8.19
C LEU A 262 2.00 -2.23 -9.44
N VAL A 263 2.88 -1.63 -10.24
CA VAL A 263 3.38 -2.19 -11.51
C VAL A 263 4.90 -2.20 -11.50
N ARG A 264 5.50 -2.98 -12.40
CA ARG A 264 6.94 -2.91 -12.66
C ARG A 264 7.28 -1.88 -13.74
N GLN A 265 8.48 -1.32 -13.64
CA GLN A 265 9.05 -0.34 -14.58
C GLN A 265 10.42 -0.80 -15.07
#